data_AF-A0A952ICY4-F1
#
_entry.id   AF-A0A952ICY4-F1
#
_cell.length_a   1.000
_cell.length_b   1.000
_cell.length_c   1.000
_cell.angle_alpha   90.00
_cell.angle_beta   90.00
_cell.angle_gamma   90.00
#
_symmetry.space_group_name_H-M   'P 1'
#
loop_
_entity.id
_entity.type
_entity.pdbx_description
1 polymer ?
#
loop_
_entity_poly.entity_id
_entity_poly.type
_entity_poly.pdbx_seq_one_letter_code
_entity_poly.pdbx_strand_id
1 'polypeptide(L)'
;MITNILRFTTVFISILFCNAASALPQVSSDKALQACIEKTAQKNNWTTLEQVTSLKCHKKKIYRVDGIKKLSHLKKLSLFNNKIEEADFTGLAKLEELNIARNQL
;
A
#
# COMPACT_ATOMS: atom_id res chain seq x y z
N MET A 1 -22.88 -11.89 -50.30
CA MET A 1 -21.98 -12.71 -49.46
C MET A 1 -20.86 -11.80 -49.00
N ILE A 2 -21.01 -10.93 -48.00
CA ILE A 2 -21.02 -11.18 -46.54
C ILE A 2 -20.00 -12.24 -46.09
N THR A 3 -18.85 -11.76 -45.60
CA THR A 3 -18.10 -12.25 -44.43
C THR A 3 -17.26 -11.05 -43.94
N ASN A 4 -17.82 -10.16 -43.12
CA ASN A 4 -17.87 -10.22 -41.66
C ASN A 4 -16.54 -10.68 -41.02
N ILE A 5 -15.63 -9.74 -40.80
CA ILE A 5 -14.57 -9.87 -39.80
C ILE A 5 -14.71 -8.68 -38.88
N LEU A 6 -15.33 -8.88 -37.72
CA LEU A 6 -15.15 -7.98 -36.58
C LEU A 6 -13.68 -8.04 -36.17
N ARG A 7 -12.86 -7.14 -36.73
CA ARG A 7 -11.66 -6.71 -36.03
C ARG A 7 -12.13 -5.69 -35.02
N PHE A 8 -12.28 -6.11 -33.77
CA PHE A 8 -12.27 -5.17 -32.65
C PHE A 8 -10.86 -4.56 -32.62
N THR A 9 -10.68 -3.51 -33.41
CA THR A 9 -9.65 -2.51 -33.20
C THR A 9 -9.75 -2.14 -31.73
N THR A 10 -8.68 -2.38 -31.00
CA THR A 10 -8.44 -1.93 -29.64
C THR A 10 -9.12 -0.57 -29.44
N VAL A 11 -10.17 -0.53 -28.64
CA VAL A 11 -10.72 0.74 -28.16
C VAL A 11 -9.64 1.31 -27.27
N PHE A 12 -8.83 2.18 -27.83
CA PHE A 12 -8.11 3.21 -27.09
C PHE A 12 -9.18 4.05 -26.40
N ILE A 13 -9.53 3.68 -25.16
CA ILE A 13 -10.17 4.63 -24.26
C ILE A 13 -9.06 5.59 -23.84
N SER A 14 -9.02 6.69 -24.57
CA SER A 14 -8.24 7.87 -24.29
C SER A 14 -8.55 8.38 -22.88
N ILE A 15 -7.51 8.34 -22.06
CA ILE A 15 -7.13 9.38 -21.09
C ILE A 15 -8.16 9.67 -20.00
N LEU A 16 -7.97 9.01 -18.86
CA LEU A 16 -7.63 9.78 -17.68
C LEU A 16 -6.20 9.39 -17.28
N PHE A 17 -5.21 9.95 -17.97
CA PHE A 17 -3.96 10.25 -17.27
C PHE A 17 -4.37 11.30 -16.24
N CYS A 18 -4.83 10.83 -15.08
CA CYS A 18 -4.64 11.62 -13.89
C CYS A 18 -3.14 11.88 -13.91
N ASN A 19 -2.74 13.15 -14.03
CA ASN A 19 -1.45 13.58 -13.54
C ASN A 19 -1.49 13.26 -12.05
N ALA A 20 -1.24 11.98 -11.70
CA ALA A 20 -1.13 11.55 -10.34
C ALA A 20 0.12 12.23 -9.87
N ALA A 21 -0.05 13.35 -9.17
CA ALA A 21 0.99 14.00 -8.42
C ALA A 21 1.65 12.93 -7.54
N SER A 22 2.77 12.38 -8.02
CA SER A 22 3.70 11.46 -7.35
C SER A 22 3.10 10.66 -6.18
N ALA A 23 2.04 9.88 -6.44
CA ALA A 23 1.49 8.98 -5.42
C ALA A 23 2.37 7.72 -5.37
N LEU A 24 2.67 7.24 -4.16
CA LEU A 24 3.37 5.97 -4.01
C LEU A 24 2.64 4.84 -4.75
N PRO A 25 3.35 3.87 -5.34
CA PRO A 25 2.70 2.71 -5.93
C PRO A 25 1.90 1.96 -4.88
N GLN A 26 0.89 1.19 -5.32
CA GLN A 26 0.10 0.38 -4.40
C GLN A 26 0.98 -0.65 -3.67
N VAL A 27 0.92 -0.60 -2.33
CA VAL A 27 1.67 -1.47 -1.43
C VAL A 27 0.82 -2.67 -1.02
N SER A 28 -0.38 -2.42 -0.49
CA SER A 28 -1.27 -3.43 0.12
C SER A 28 -2.65 -3.49 -0.57
N SER A 29 -3.30 -4.64 -0.50
CA SER A 29 -4.71 -4.79 -0.86
C SER A 29 -5.68 -4.30 0.22
N ASP A 30 -5.23 -4.19 1.48
CA ASP A 30 -6.00 -3.57 2.55
C ASP A 30 -6.06 -2.05 2.34
N LYS A 31 -7.26 -1.57 1.99
CA LYS A 31 -7.50 -0.15 1.69
C LYS A 31 -7.15 0.78 2.85
N ALA A 32 -7.34 0.34 4.10
CA ALA A 32 -7.04 1.16 5.27
C ALA A 32 -5.53 1.28 5.51
N LEU A 33 -4.78 0.19 5.27
CA LEU A 33 -3.32 0.23 5.30
C LEU A 33 -2.75 1.07 4.16
N GLN A 34 -3.24 0.85 2.93
CA GLN A 34 -2.83 1.63 1.75
C GLN A 34 -3.06 3.13 1.96
N ALA A 35 -4.26 3.53 2.40
CA ALA A 35 -4.57 4.93 2.66
C ALA A 35 -3.71 5.53 3.79
N CYS A 36 -3.34 4.72 4.79
CA CYS A 36 -2.43 5.16 5.84
C CYS A 36 -1.01 5.43 5.31
N ILE A 37 -0.50 4.55 4.44
CA ILE A 37 0.81 4.70 3.79
C ILE A 37 0.81 5.96 2.94
N GLU A 38 -0.18 6.15 2.07
CA GLU A 38 -0.31 7.32 1.20
C GLU A 38 -0.39 8.62 2.00
N LYS A 39 -1.25 8.67 3.03
CA LYS A 39 -1.38 9.86 3.88
C LYS A 39 -0.09 10.18 4.63
N THR A 40 0.63 9.15 5.09
CA THR A 40 1.92 9.33 5.78
C THR A 40 2.98 9.83 4.81
N ALA A 41 3.04 9.26 3.60
CA ALA A 41 3.96 9.68 2.57
C ALA A 41 3.70 11.13 2.14
N GLN A 42 2.44 11.49 1.88
CA GLN A 42 2.04 12.86 1.56
C GLN A 42 2.45 13.83 2.66
N LYS A 43 2.20 13.50 3.93
CA LYS A 43 2.57 14.35 5.08
C LYS A 43 4.09 14.61 5.14
N ASN A 44 4.91 13.65 4.72
CA ASN A 44 6.37 13.74 4.77
C ASN A 44 7.00 14.11 3.41
N ASN A 45 6.18 14.41 2.39
CA ASN A 45 6.63 14.62 1.01
C ASN A 45 7.48 13.46 0.46
N TRP A 46 7.14 12.23 0.83
CA TRP A 46 7.77 11.03 0.29
C TRP A 46 7.11 10.64 -1.02
N THR A 47 7.94 10.39 -2.03
CA THR A 47 7.55 10.02 -3.40
C THR A 47 8.04 8.62 -3.78
N THR A 48 8.88 7.98 -2.95
CA THR A 48 9.34 6.60 -3.15
C THR A 48 9.17 5.73 -1.89
N LEU A 49 9.14 4.40 -2.06
CA LEU A 49 8.93 3.45 -0.96
C LEU A 49 10.13 3.41 0.00
N GLU A 50 11.33 3.67 -0.52
CA GLU A 50 12.59 3.69 0.25
C GLU A 50 12.64 4.82 1.27
N GLN A 51 11.86 5.89 1.05
CA GLN A 51 11.76 6.99 2.00
C GLN A 51 10.88 6.64 3.21
N VAL A 52 10.05 5.59 3.11
CA VAL A 52 9.14 5.16 4.19
C VAL A 52 9.93 4.45 5.29
N THR A 53 10.41 5.23 6.25
CA THR A 53 11.23 4.73 7.38
C THR A 53 10.44 4.57 8.68
N SER A 54 9.28 5.22 8.80
CA SER A 54 8.41 5.15 9.98
C SER A 54 6.94 5.21 9.57
N LEU A 55 6.13 4.26 10.05
CA LEU A 55 4.72 4.15 9.73
C LEU A 55 3.88 3.91 11.00
N LYS A 56 2.87 4.77 11.21
CA LYS A 56 1.95 4.68 12.36
C LYS A 56 0.50 4.71 11.89
N CYS A 57 -0.18 3.57 11.98
CA CYS A 57 -1.55 3.37 11.50
C CYS A 57 -2.48 2.87 12.61
N HIS A 58 -2.69 3.69 13.64
CA HIS A 58 -3.50 3.28 14.81
C HIS A 58 -5.00 3.36 14.54
N LYS A 59 -5.78 2.40 15.04
CA LYS A 59 -7.26 2.45 15.03
C LYS A 59 -7.85 2.69 13.64
N LYS A 60 -7.33 1.99 12.63
CA LYS A 60 -7.72 2.16 11.21
C LYS A 60 -8.59 1.05 10.66
N LYS A 61 -8.89 0.01 11.47
CA LYS A 61 -9.60 -1.19 11.01
C LYS A 61 -8.82 -1.89 9.88
N ILE A 62 -7.51 -2.02 10.05
CA ILE A 62 -6.64 -2.81 9.15
C ILE A 62 -6.81 -4.29 9.49
N TYR A 63 -7.04 -5.12 8.48
CA TYR A 63 -7.22 -6.56 8.61
C TYR A 63 -6.03 -7.33 8.06
N ARG A 64 -5.32 -6.78 7.06
CA ARG A 64 -4.18 -7.45 6.41
C ARG A 64 -2.96 -6.54 6.33
N VAL A 65 -1.78 -7.15 6.38
CA VAL A 65 -0.48 -6.47 6.20
C VAL A 65 0.26 -6.95 4.95
N ASP A 66 -0.48 -7.45 3.97
CA ASP A 66 0.07 -7.91 2.71
C ASP A 66 0.84 -6.79 1.99
N GLY A 67 1.98 -7.15 1.41
CA GLY A 67 2.84 -6.20 0.70
C GLY A 67 3.65 -5.25 1.59
N ILE A 68 3.50 -5.28 2.93
CA ILE A 68 4.28 -4.43 3.85
C ILE A 68 5.80 -4.59 3.67
N LYS A 69 6.25 -5.79 3.26
CA LYS A 69 7.66 -6.10 2.94
C LYS A 69 8.26 -5.27 1.80
N LYS A 70 7.43 -4.63 0.96
CA LYS A 70 7.89 -3.66 -0.05
C LYS A 70 8.50 -2.41 0.60
N LEU A 71 8.14 -2.09 1.84
CA LEU A 71 8.71 -0.99 2.63
C LEU A 71 10.06 -1.42 3.23
N SER A 72 11.02 -1.74 2.37
CA SER A 72 12.31 -2.34 2.74
C SER A 72 13.19 -1.49 3.66
N HIS A 73 12.87 -0.20 3.80
CA HIS A 73 13.57 0.76 4.64
C HIS A 73 12.84 1.09 5.95
N LEU A 74 11.73 0.41 6.23
CA LEU A 74 10.93 0.62 7.42
C LEU A 74 11.70 0.23 8.68
N LYS A 75 11.90 1.22 9.57
CA LYS A 75 12.55 1.06 10.87
C LYS A 75 11.56 1.01 12.01
N LYS A 76 10.45 1.74 11.90
CA LYS A 76 9.44 1.81 12.96
C LYS A 76 8.07 1.53 12.38
N LEU A 77 7.40 0.51 12.90
CA LEU A 77 6.05 0.13 12.50
C LEU A 77 5.13 0.06 13.72
N SER A 78 4.05 0.82 13.70
CA SER A 78 3.00 0.69 14.69
C SER A 78 1.61 0.58 14.07
N LEU A 79 1.03 -0.61 14.23
CA LEU A 79 -0.32 -0.99 13.79
C LEU A 79 -1.24 -1.24 15.00
N PHE A 80 -1.00 -0.51 16.09
CA PHE A 80 -1.74 -0.65 17.34
C PHE A 80 -3.26 -0.49 17.16
N ASN A 81 -4.02 -1.37 17.81
CA ASN A 81 -5.48 -1.34 17.85
C ASN A 81 -6.10 -1.41 16.43
N ASN A 82 -5.80 -2.49 15.72
CA ASN A 82 -6.43 -2.83 14.43
C ASN A 82 -7.11 -4.20 14.54
N LYS A 83 -7.31 -4.88 13.41
CA LYS A 83 -8.07 -6.14 13.26
C LYS A 83 -7.25 -7.21 12.53
N ILE A 84 -5.92 -7.12 12.60
CA ILE A 84 -5.01 -8.02 11.92
C ILE A 84 -5.10 -9.41 12.58
N GLU A 85 -5.38 -10.44 11.80
CA GLU A 85 -5.49 -11.84 12.24
C GLU A 85 -4.23 -12.66 11.91
N GLU A 86 -3.54 -12.28 10.85
CA GLU A 86 -2.28 -12.90 10.43
C GLU A 86 -1.29 -11.80 10.02
N ALA A 87 -0.02 -11.98 10.39
CA ALA A 87 1.02 -11.03 10.02
C ALA A 87 2.34 -11.73 9.72
N ASP A 88 2.91 -11.38 8.56
CA ASP A 88 4.25 -11.76 8.16
C ASP A 88 5.10 -10.50 7.98
N PHE A 89 6.06 -10.31 8.87
CA PHE A 89 7.04 -9.21 8.83
C PHE A 89 8.43 -9.69 8.39
N THR A 90 8.56 -10.93 7.91
CA THR A 90 9.83 -11.42 7.39
C THR A 90 10.32 -10.53 6.24
N GLY A 91 11.64 -10.33 6.17
CA GLY A 91 12.26 -9.45 5.18
C GLY A 91 12.26 -7.96 5.51
N LEU A 92 11.56 -7.51 6.57
CA LEU A 92 11.73 -6.15 7.11
C LEU A 92 13.03 -6.04 7.94
N ALA A 93 14.18 -6.31 7.31
CA ALA A 93 15.47 -6.47 7.97
C ALA A 93 15.99 -5.21 8.70
N LYS A 94 15.41 -4.04 8.42
CA LYS A 94 15.74 -2.77 9.06
C LYS A 94 14.80 -2.39 10.21
N LEU A 95 13.82 -3.24 10.54
CA LEU A 95 12.82 -2.94 11.56
C LEU A 95 13.44 -2.99 12.96
N GLU A 96 13.42 -1.84 13.63
CA GLU A 96 13.97 -1.61 14.97
C GLU A 96 12.85 -1.58 16.02
N GLU A 97 11.66 -1.10 15.65
CA GLU A 97 10.51 -0.97 16.55
C GLU A 97 9.23 -1.52 15.90
N LEU A 98 8.56 -2.46 16.58
CA LEU A 98 7.30 -3.05 16.16
C LEU A 98 6.26 -2.98 17.28
N ASN A 99 5.10 -2.37 17.00
CA ASN A 99 3.95 -2.40 17.90
C ASN A 99 2.68 -2.82 17.14
N ILE A 100 2.26 -4.05 17.40
CA ILE A 100 1.05 -4.68 16.89
C ILE A 100 0.06 -5.03 18.01
N ALA A 101 0.20 -4.41 19.18
CA ALA A 101 -0.68 -4.68 20.31
C ALA A 101 -2.14 -4.30 19.99
N ARG A 102 -3.09 -5.01 20.62
CA ARG A 102 -4.54 -4.89 20.37
C ARG A 102 -4.93 -5.20 18.92
N ASN A 103 -4.34 -6.24 18.34
CA ASN A 103 -4.84 -6.88 17.12
C ASN A 103 -5.55 -8.20 17.47
N GLN A 104 -5.83 -9.03 16.47
CA GLN A 104 -6.51 -10.33 16.58
C GLN A 104 -5.57 -11.48 16.16
N LEU A 105 -4.25 -11.28 16.38
CA LEU A 105 -3.17 -12.19 16.02
C LEU A 105 -3.18 -13.48 16.84
#